data_AF-A0A4R5PQ12-F1
#
_entry.id   AF-A0A4R5PQ12-F1
#
_cell.length_a   1.000
_cell.length_b   1.000
_cell.length_c   1.000
_cell.angle_alpha   90.00
_cell.angle_beta   90.00
_cell.angle_gamma   90.00
#
_symmetry.space_group_name_H-M   'P 1'
#
loop_
_entity.id
_entity.type
_entity.pdbx_description
1 polymer ?
#
loop_
_entity_poly.entity_id
_entity_poly.type
_entity_poly.pdbx_seq_one_letter_code
_entity_poly.pdbx_strand_id
1 'polypeptide(L)' 'MNIRKSFREWRMYRETVSELSRMSDRELSDLGISRGDIPFVSRRAAR' A
#
# COMPACT_ATOMS: atom_id res chain seq x y z
N MET A 1 -13.64 18.25 1.01
CA MET A 1 -13.03 17.06 0.39
C MET A 1 -12.67 17.41 -1.05
N ASN A 2 -11.39 17.41 -1.43
CA ASN A 2 -10.99 17.69 -2.80
C ASN A 2 -10.96 16.38 -3.59
N ILE A 3 -11.87 16.21 -4.55
CA ILE A 3 -12.03 14.98 -5.34
C ILE A 3 -10.73 14.57 -6.05
N ARG A 4 -9.92 15.54 -6.51
CA ARG A 4 -8.61 15.26 -7.12
C ARG A 4 -7.63 14.65 -6.10
N LYS A 5 -7.66 15.14 -4.86
CA LYS A 5 -6.85 14.58 -3.77
C LYS A 5 -7.32 13.16 -3.45
N SER A 6 -8.60 12.97 -3.19
CA SER A 6 -9.18 11.65 -2.86
C SER A 6 -8.95 10.60 -3.95
N PHE A 7 -9.03 10.99 -5.24
CA PHE A 7 -8.72 10.09 -6.35
C PHE A 7 -7.24 9.68 -6.37
N ARG A 8 -6.32 10.64 -6.14
CA ARG A 8 -4.89 10.35 -6.08
C ARG A 8 -4.55 9.41 -4.92
N GLU A 9 -5.10 9.68 -3.74
CA GLU A 9 -4.91 8.83 -2.55
C GLU A 9 -5.45 7.41 -2.81
N TRP A 10 -6.64 7.28 -3.41
CA TRP A 10 -7.21 5.97 -3.77
C TRP A 10 -6.34 5.22 -4.80
N ARG A 11 -5.85 5.92 -5.83
CA ARG A 11 -4.99 5.31 -6.85
C ARG A 11 -3.69 4.80 -6.24
N MET A 12 -3.01 5.63 -5.45
CA MET A 12 -1.76 5.29 -4.79
C MET A 12 -1.94 4.11 -3.84
N TYR A 13 -3.01 4.10 -3.03
CA TYR A 13 -3.33 2.97 -2.16
C TYR A 13 -3.45 1.65 -2.95
N ARG A 14 -4.19 1.66 -4.06
CA ARG A 14 -4.40 0.44 -4.86
C ARG A 14 -3.12 -0.04 -5.53
N GLU A 15 -2.29 0.87 -5.99
CA GLU A 15 -0.99 0.57 -6.57
C GLU A 15 -0.08 -0.10 -5.54
N THR A 16 0.08 0.52 -4.37
CA THR A 16 0.91 -0.05 -3.29
C THR A 16 0.40 -1.40 -2.81
N VAL A 17 -0.92 -1.57 -2.64
CA VAL A 17 -1.48 -2.89 -2.29
C VAL A 17 -1.17 -3.92 -3.37
N SER A 18 -1.33 -3.58 -4.64
CA SER A 18 -1.06 -4.50 -5.75
C SER A 18 0.41 -4.89 -5.84
N GLU A 19 1.32 -3.95 -5.62
CA GLU A 19 2.77 -4.21 -5.64
C GLU A 19 3.18 -5.10 -4.46
N LEU A 20 2.84 -4.70 -3.22
CA LEU A 20 3.18 -5.46 -2.03
C LEU A 20 2.52 -6.85 -2.02
N SER A 21 1.31 -7.00 -2.56
CA SER A 21 0.64 -8.31 -2.60
C SER A 21 1.30 -9.30 -3.56
N ARG A 22 2.00 -8.80 -4.58
CA ARG A 22 2.76 -9.63 -5.54
C ARG A 22 4.12 -10.06 -5.01
N MET A 23 4.63 -9.39 -3.97
CA MET A 23 5.87 -9.78 -3.32
C MET A 23 5.68 -11.08 -2.54
N SER A 24 6.75 -11.86 -2.45
CA SER A 24 6.84 -13.04 -1.60
C SER A 24 6.92 -12.65 -0.12
N ASP A 25 6.64 -13.61 0.77
CA ASP A 25 6.70 -13.38 2.21
C ASP A 25 8.11 -13.02 2.68
N ARG A 26 9.13 -13.53 1.97
CA ARG A 26 10.53 -13.19 2.24
C ARG A 26 10.84 -11.74 1.88
N GLU A 27 10.45 -11.31 0.69
CA GLU A 27 10.67 -9.93 0.26
C GLU A 27 9.91 -8.94 1.15
N LEU A 28 8.69 -9.29 1.58
CA LEU A 28 7.95 -8.50 2.57
C LEU A 28 8.67 -8.47 3.92
N SER A 29 9.18 -9.62 4.37
CA SER A 29 9.95 -9.72 5.62
C SER A 29 11.26 -8.93 5.56
N ASP A 30 11.94 -8.87 4.41
CA ASP A 30 13.16 -8.08 4.22
C ASP A 30 12.87 -6.56 4.33
N LEU A 31 11.65 -6.14 3.99
CA LEU A 31 11.15 -4.78 4.24
C LEU A 31 10.67 -4.57 5.68
N GLY A 32 10.64 -5.61 6.50
CA GLY A 32 10.08 -5.56 7.86
C GLY A 32 8.56 -5.44 7.90
N ILE A 33 7.86 -5.94 6.88
CA ILE A 33 6.40 -5.84 6.72
C ILE A 33 5.82 -7.26 6.68
N SER A 34 4.72 -7.52 7.37
CA SER A 34 3.95 -8.76 7.18
C SER A 34 2.84 -8.57 6.15
N ARG A 35 2.32 -9.65 5.53
CA ARG A 35 1.16 -9.55 4.62
C ARG A 35 -0.05 -8.85 5.25
N GLY A 36 -0.25 -9.02 6.56
CA GLY A 36 -1.33 -8.38 7.31
C GLY A 36 -1.18 -6.85 7.41
N ASP A 37 0.05 -6.33 7.30
CA ASP A 37 0.35 -4.90 7.42
C ASP A 37 0.14 -4.15 6.11
N ILE A 38 0.04 -4.86 4.97
CA ILE A 38 -0.10 -4.27 3.64
C ILE A 38 -1.21 -3.19 3.57
N PRO A 39 -2.43 -3.41 4.10
CA PRO A 39 -3.48 -2.39 4.07
C PRO A 39 -3.11 -1.14 4.88
N PHE A 40 -2.44 -1.31 6.02
CA PHE A 40 -2.05 -0.21 6.89
C PHE A 40 -0.91 0.62 6.27
N VAL A 41 0.14 -0.04 5.80
CA VAL A 41 1.28 0.60 5.14
C VAL A 41 0.82 1.33 3.87
N SER A 42 0.01 0.67 3.04
CA SER A 42 -0.53 1.28 1.81
C SER A 42 -1.38 2.52 2.09
N ARG A 43 -2.18 2.51 3.17
CA ARG A 43 -2.97 3.67 3.57
C ARG A 43 -2.12 4.81 4.13
N ARG A 44 -1.01 4.48 4.79
CA ARG A 44 -0.03 5.48 5.26
C ARG A 44 0.72 6.13 4.10
N ALA A 45 1.12 5.35 3.09
CA ALA A 45 1.80 5.85 1.90
C ALA A 45 0.90 6.75 1.04
N ALA A 46 -0.41 6.45 0.98
CA ALA A 46 -1.36 7.21 0.18
C ALA A 46 -1.74 8.60 0.73
N ARG A 47 -1.40 8.93 1.98
CA ARG A 47 -1.79 10.19 2.65
C ARG A 47 -0.78 11.30 2.41
#